data_AF-A0A3B8XMQ5-F1
#
_entry.id   AF-A0A3B8XMQ5-F1
#
_cell.length_a   1.000
_cell.length_b   1.000
_cell.length_c   1.000
_cell.angle_alpha   90.00
_cell.angle_beta   90.00
_cell.angle_gamma   90.00
#
_symmetry.space_group_name_H-M   'P 1'
#
loop_
_entity.id
_entity.type
_entity.pdbx_description
1 polymer ?
#
loop_
_entity_poly.entity_id
_entity_poly.type
_entity_poly.pdbx_seq_one_letter_code
_entity_poly.pdbx_strand_id
1 'polypeptide(L)'
;MSGGDWYFWGDWNAIDYKDAPERFGEFVRAHVTRNGVTDVILHNDCRPGHRLAIETIRDLGCRIWVFEEGYMRPHWLTLEEGGINGYSPLMNGTSFRLESANDNRAEEAGFVALPPGMKRRVMYDFQWQIWNYLLWFRYPRFR
;
A
#
# COMPACT_ATOMS: atom_id res chain seq x y z
N MET A 1 -3.91 9.19 -8.43
CA MET A 1 -2.76 9.96 -7.89
C MET A 1 -3.21 11.40 -7.72
N SER A 2 -2.79 12.04 -6.64
CA SER A 2 -3.14 13.42 -6.29
C SER A 2 -1.93 14.36 -6.36
N GLY A 3 -2.18 15.67 -6.32
CA GLY A 3 -1.12 16.68 -6.23
C GLY A 3 -0.36 16.60 -4.91
N GLY A 4 -1.06 16.31 -3.81
CA GLY A 4 -0.47 16.05 -2.51
C GLY A 4 0.42 14.80 -2.54
N ASP A 5 -0.05 13.69 -3.12
CA ASP A 5 0.74 12.47 -3.25
C ASP A 5 2.01 12.73 -4.05
N TRP A 6 1.91 13.45 -5.17
CA TRP A 6 3.08 13.84 -5.97
C TRP A 6 4.10 14.64 -5.15
N TYR A 7 3.64 15.60 -4.35
CA TYR A 7 4.52 16.42 -3.52
C TYR A 7 5.21 15.62 -2.40
N PHE A 8 4.46 14.77 -1.69
CA PHE A 8 5.00 13.97 -0.59
C PHE A 8 5.85 12.78 -1.06
N TRP A 9 5.59 12.27 -2.27
CA TRP A 9 6.39 11.22 -2.88
C TRP A 9 7.74 11.73 -3.41
N GLY A 10 7.80 12.99 -3.87
CA GLY A 10 9.04 13.64 -4.27
C GLY A 10 9.63 13.09 -5.57
N ASP A 11 10.91 12.70 -5.54
CA ASP A 11 11.74 12.30 -6.68
C ASP A 11 11.79 10.78 -6.93
N TRP A 12 11.02 9.99 -6.18
CA TRP A 12 11.10 8.53 -6.17
C TRP A 12 10.48 7.89 -7.41
N ASN A 13 11.13 7.96 -8.59
CA ASN A 13 10.79 7.18 -9.81
C ASN A 13 9.28 6.89 -10.01
N ALA A 14 8.44 7.90 -9.74
CA ALA A 14 7.00 7.74 -9.69
C ALA A 14 6.44 7.86 -11.09
N ILE A 15 5.37 7.10 -11.36
CA ILE A 15 4.69 7.17 -12.64
C ILE A 15 3.31 7.77 -12.42
N ASP A 16 3.08 8.92 -13.05
CA ASP A 16 1.78 9.57 -13.00
C ASP A 16 0.72 8.70 -13.70
N TYR A 17 -0.26 8.26 -12.92
CA TYR A 17 -1.50 7.75 -13.49
C TYR A 17 -2.54 8.85 -13.56
N LYS A 18 -2.95 9.22 -14.79
CA LYS A 18 -3.87 10.34 -15.09
C LYS A 18 -5.13 9.92 -15.84
N ASP A 19 -5.25 8.65 -16.20
CA ASP A 19 -6.42 8.15 -16.92
C ASP A 19 -7.56 7.79 -15.95
N ALA A 20 -8.65 7.22 -16.47
CA ALA A 20 -9.87 6.94 -15.71
C ALA A 20 -9.59 5.84 -14.67
N PRO A 21 -10.13 5.92 -13.45
CA PRO A 21 -9.91 4.88 -12.43
C PRO A 21 -10.18 3.45 -12.92
N GLU A 22 -11.13 3.29 -13.83
CA GLU A 22 -11.55 2.01 -14.43
C GLU A 22 -10.47 1.39 -15.31
N ARG A 23 -9.57 2.21 -15.87
CA ARG A 23 -8.45 1.77 -16.72
C ARG A 23 -7.17 1.50 -15.92
N PHE A 24 -7.21 1.66 -14.61
CA PHE A 24 -6.01 1.57 -13.78
C PHE A 24 -5.40 0.17 -13.82
N GLY A 25 -6.23 -0.89 -13.82
CA GLY A 25 -5.75 -2.26 -13.96
C GLY A 25 -5.03 -2.53 -15.27
N GLU A 26 -5.55 -2.02 -16.41
CA GLU A 26 -4.89 -2.15 -17.71
C GLU A 26 -3.49 -1.53 -17.69
N PHE A 27 -3.38 -0.34 -17.09
CA PHE A 27 -2.12 0.34 -16.92
C PHE A 27 -1.13 -0.46 -16.06
N VAL A 28 -1.59 -0.97 -14.90
CA VAL A 28 -0.76 -1.79 -14.00
C VAL A 28 -0.28 -3.04 -14.72
N ARG A 29 -1.18 -3.78 -15.38
CA ARG A 29 -0.84 -4.98 -16.16
C ARG A 29 0.22 -4.69 -17.21
N ALA A 30 -0.01 -3.66 -18.03
CA ALA A 30 0.95 -3.25 -19.07
C ALA A 30 2.31 -2.86 -18.48
N HIS A 31 2.31 -2.21 -17.31
CA HIS A 31 3.53 -1.83 -16.61
C HIS A 31 4.29 -3.05 -16.07
N VAL A 32 3.57 -4.00 -15.44
CA VAL A 32 4.14 -5.24 -14.92
C VAL A 32 4.76 -6.07 -16.04
N THR A 33 4.03 -6.28 -17.15
CA THR A 33 4.53 -7.06 -18.28
C THR A 33 5.72 -6.40 -18.95
N ARG A 34 5.66 -5.08 -19.20
CA ARG A 34 6.74 -4.36 -19.90
C ARG A 34 8.05 -4.35 -19.12
N ASN A 35 7.99 -4.29 -17.79
CA ASN A 35 9.17 -4.17 -16.94
C ASN A 35 9.57 -5.48 -16.25
N GLY A 36 8.85 -6.58 -16.49
CA GLY A 36 9.14 -7.87 -15.85
C GLY A 36 9.01 -7.83 -14.33
N VAL A 37 8.01 -7.13 -13.81
CA VAL A 37 7.81 -6.99 -12.35
C VAL A 37 7.44 -8.35 -11.74
N THR A 38 8.21 -8.80 -10.75
CA THR A 38 8.00 -10.08 -10.07
C THR A 38 7.09 -9.95 -8.85
N ASP A 39 7.12 -8.79 -8.20
CA ASP A 39 6.50 -8.53 -6.90
C ASP A 39 5.80 -7.17 -6.91
N VAL A 40 4.57 -7.13 -6.44
CA VAL A 40 3.81 -5.90 -6.22
C VAL A 40 3.51 -5.78 -4.74
N ILE A 41 3.92 -4.66 -4.15
CA ILE A 41 3.69 -4.34 -2.74
C ILE A 41 2.68 -3.21 -2.65
N LEU A 42 1.64 -3.37 -1.85
CA LEU A 42 0.58 -2.37 -1.67
C LEU A 42 0.09 -2.28 -0.23
N HIS A 43 -0.36 -1.09 0.16
CA HIS A 43 -1.00 -0.87 1.46
C HIS A 43 -2.50 -1.11 1.35
N ASN A 44 -3.03 -2.11 2.09
CA ASN A 44 -4.44 -2.51 2.09
C ASN A 44 -4.95 -3.01 0.72
N ASP A 45 -5.54 -4.19 0.64
CA ASP A 45 -6.00 -4.84 -0.60
C ASP A 45 -7.40 -4.42 -1.07
N CYS A 46 -8.22 -3.83 -0.20
CA CYS A 46 -9.64 -3.61 -0.45
C CYS A 46 -9.97 -2.30 -1.18
N ARG A 47 -9.00 -1.41 -1.36
CA ARG A 47 -9.19 -0.14 -2.08
C ARG A 47 -9.58 -0.43 -3.53
N PRO A 48 -10.56 0.28 -4.13
CA PRO A 48 -11.04 -0.02 -5.50
C PRO A 48 -9.92 -0.14 -6.54
N GLY A 49 -8.94 0.78 -6.51
CA GLY A 49 -7.78 0.72 -7.42
C GLY A 49 -6.86 -0.48 -7.15
N HIS A 50 -6.66 -0.87 -5.88
CA HIS A 50 -5.83 -2.02 -5.53
C HIS A 50 -6.52 -3.32 -5.93
N ARG A 51 -7.83 -3.46 -5.73
CA ARG A 51 -8.61 -4.62 -6.20
C ARG A 51 -8.47 -4.80 -7.71
N LEU A 52 -8.67 -3.72 -8.48
CA LEU A 52 -8.52 -3.76 -9.93
C LEU A 52 -7.08 -4.10 -10.37
N ALA A 53 -6.06 -3.56 -9.69
CA ALA A 53 -4.67 -3.89 -9.94
C ALA A 53 -4.36 -5.37 -9.68
N ILE A 54 -4.81 -5.89 -8.53
CA ILE A 54 -4.63 -7.29 -8.13
C ILE A 54 -5.32 -8.24 -9.13
N GLU A 55 -6.58 -7.97 -9.46
CA GLU A 55 -7.37 -8.80 -10.39
C GLU A 55 -6.74 -8.88 -11.77
N THR A 56 -6.09 -7.80 -12.23
CA THR A 56 -5.51 -7.71 -13.58
C THR A 56 -4.09 -8.27 -13.71
N ILE A 57 -3.43 -8.63 -12.61
CA ILE A 57 -2.06 -9.18 -12.64
C ILE A 57 -1.94 -10.57 -12.00
N ARG A 58 -3.00 -11.08 -11.37
CA ARG A 58 -2.97 -12.38 -10.68
C ARG A 58 -2.62 -13.55 -11.59
N ASP A 59 -3.03 -13.49 -12.86
CA ASP A 59 -2.72 -14.50 -13.89
C ASP A 59 -1.28 -14.40 -14.43
N LEU A 60 -0.56 -13.30 -14.16
CA LEU A 60 0.81 -13.10 -14.62
C LEU A 60 1.87 -13.79 -13.74
N GLY A 61 1.46 -14.45 -12.65
CA GLY A 61 2.38 -15.10 -11.71
C GLY A 61 3.15 -14.12 -10.81
N CYS A 62 2.74 -12.85 -10.75
CA CYS A 62 3.32 -11.86 -9.85
C CYS A 62 2.90 -12.15 -8.40
N ARG A 63 3.86 -12.05 -7.48
CA ARG A 63 3.56 -12.12 -6.04
C ARG A 63 2.98 -10.79 -5.57
N ILE A 64 1.92 -10.86 -4.79
CA ILE A 64 1.23 -9.69 -4.28
C ILE A 64 1.43 -9.65 -2.78
N TRP A 65 2.09 -8.61 -2.30
CA TRP A 65 2.35 -8.38 -0.89
C TRP A 65 1.47 -7.24 -0.39
N VAL A 66 0.71 -7.50 0.66
CA VAL A 66 -0.21 -6.55 1.25
C VAL A 66 0.26 -6.22 2.64
N PHE A 67 0.39 -4.92 2.94
CA PHE A 67 0.75 -4.45 4.26
C PHE A 67 -0.33 -3.56 4.89
N GLU A 68 -0.45 -3.61 6.21
CA GLU A 68 -1.42 -2.84 7.01
C GLU A 68 -0.92 -2.65 8.46
N GLU A 69 -1.53 -1.73 9.20
CA GLU A 69 -1.26 -1.49 10.62
C GLU A 69 -1.61 -2.74 11.46
N GLY A 70 -0.58 -3.50 11.85
CA GLY A 70 -0.67 -4.92 12.12
C GLY A 70 -1.64 -5.37 13.21
N TYR A 71 -1.89 -6.68 13.25
CA TYR A 71 -2.84 -7.31 14.19
C TYR A 71 -2.49 -7.05 15.66
N MET A 72 -1.19 -6.92 15.95
CA MET A 72 -0.67 -6.64 17.29
C MET A 72 -0.33 -5.16 17.39
N ARG A 73 -1.12 -4.42 18.17
CA ARG A 73 -0.91 -2.99 18.39
C ARG A 73 -0.51 -2.73 19.85
N PRO A 74 0.29 -1.67 20.10
CA PRO A 74 0.98 -0.80 19.13
C PRO A 74 2.30 -1.42 18.58
N HIS A 75 2.89 -0.83 17.53
CA HIS A 75 4.27 -1.06 17.00
C HIS A 75 4.51 -2.10 15.90
N TRP A 76 3.51 -2.89 15.51
CA TRP A 76 3.70 -3.87 14.45
C TRP A 76 3.05 -3.44 13.15
N LEU A 77 3.66 -3.89 12.06
CA LEU A 77 3.12 -3.78 10.72
C LEU A 77 3.02 -5.20 10.17
N THR A 78 1.83 -5.58 9.72
CA THR A 78 1.63 -6.90 9.12
C THR A 78 1.95 -6.80 7.63
N LEU A 79 2.73 -7.73 7.11
CA LEU A 79 3.03 -7.90 5.68
C LEU A 79 2.74 -9.35 5.30
N GLU A 80 1.82 -9.58 4.38
CA GLU A 80 1.39 -10.91 3.98
C GLU A 80 1.33 -11.06 2.46
N GLU A 81 1.61 -12.26 1.97
CA GLU A 81 1.44 -12.62 0.56
C GLU A 81 -0.02 -13.02 0.28
N GLY A 82 -0.60 -12.47 -0.79
CA GLY A 82 -1.93 -12.82 -1.29
C GLY A 82 -3.10 -12.00 -0.74
N GLY A 83 -2.98 -11.46 0.47
CA GLY A 83 -4.03 -10.67 1.13
C GLY A 83 -3.80 -10.49 2.62
N ILE A 84 -4.57 -9.59 3.25
CA ILE A 84 -4.50 -9.33 4.70
C ILE A 84 -5.90 -9.37 5.33
N ASN A 85 -6.01 -9.47 6.65
CA ASN A 85 -7.29 -9.54 7.37
C ASN A 85 -8.17 -10.70 6.84
N GLY A 86 -9.36 -10.40 6.31
CA GLY A 86 -10.27 -11.42 5.78
C GLY A 86 -9.74 -12.16 4.54
N TYR A 87 -8.71 -11.62 3.87
CA TYR A 87 -8.02 -12.28 2.76
C TYR A 87 -6.68 -12.91 3.20
N SER A 88 -6.35 -12.86 4.49
CA SER A 88 -5.13 -13.46 5.01
C SER A 88 -5.14 -14.99 4.81
N PRO A 89 -4.04 -15.57 4.29
CA PRO A 89 -3.85 -17.02 4.28
C PRO A 89 -3.96 -17.66 5.67
N LEU A 90 -3.71 -16.90 6.75
CA LEU A 90 -3.85 -17.37 8.14
C LEU A 90 -5.29 -17.76 8.47
N MET A 91 -6.29 -17.13 7.83
CA MET A 91 -7.71 -17.40 8.06
C MET A 91 -8.19 -18.68 7.38
N ASN A 92 -7.49 -19.13 6.34
CA ASN A 92 -7.89 -20.26 5.51
C ASN A 92 -7.17 -21.58 5.85
N GLY A 93 -6.19 -21.56 6.76
CA GLY A 93 -5.41 -22.72 7.15
C GLY A 93 -5.94 -23.40 8.43
N THR A 94 -6.40 -24.64 8.32
CA THR A 94 -6.68 -25.55 9.46
C THR A 94 -5.43 -25.97 10.24
N SER A 95 -4.24 -25.49 9.88
CA SER A 95 -2.94 -25.97 10.38
C SER A 95 -1.90 -24.88 10.64
N PHE A 96 -2.29 -23.62 10.84
CA PHE A 96 -1.32 -22.63 11.33
C PHE A 96 -0.92 -23.01 12.76
N ARG A 97 0.24 -23.66 12.90
CA ARG A 97 0.79 -24.08 14.19
C ARG A 97 1.35 -22.85 14.89
N LEU A 98 0.48 -22.15 15.63
CA LEU A 98 0.85 -21.03 16.51
C LEU A 98 1.99 -21.42 17.47
N GLU A 99 2.09 -22.71 17.82
CA GLU A 99 3.07 -23.25 18.76
C GLU A 99 4.53 -22.96 18.33
N SER A 100 4.81 -22.88 17.03
CA SER A 100 6.16 -22.60 16.50
C SER A 100 6.33 -21.16 15.99
N ALA A 101 5.29 -20.31 16.08
CA ALA A 101 5.33 -18.95 15.55
C ALA A 101 6.38 -18.07 16.25
N ASN A 102 6.76 -18.42 17.48
CA ASN A 102 7.71 -17.66 18.30
C ASN A 102 9.12 -18.26 18.34
N ASP A 103 9.35 -19.41 17.69
CA ASP A 103 10.61 -20.16 17.78
C ASP A 103 11.79 -19.41 17.15
N ASN A 104 11.51 -18.49 16.22
CA ASN A 104 12.50 -17.65 15.54
C ASN A 104 12.26 -16.15 15.79
N ARG A 105 11.70 -15.77 16.96
CA ARG A 105 11.48 -14.35 17.25
C ARG A 105 12.82 -13.60 17.26
N ALA A 106 12.88 -12.51 16.49
CA ALA A 106 13.92 -11.52 16.73
C ALA A 106 13.69 -10.88 18.11
N GLU A 107 14.75 -10.39 18.74
CA GLU A 107 14.57 -9.52 19.92
C GLU A 107 13.70 -8.33 19.49
N GLU A 108 12.62 -8.09 20.24
CA GLU A 108 11.78 -6.92 20.01
C GLU A 108 12.65 -5.67 20.18
N ALA A 109 12.70 -4.83 19.15
CA ALA A 109 13.38 -3.55 19.26
C ALA A 109 12.76 -2.77 20.42
N GLY A 110 13.61 -2.12 21.23
CA GLY A 110 13.15 -1.33 22.36
C GLY A 110 12.10 -0.29 21.94
N PHE A 111 11.07 -0.13 22.77
CA PHE A 111 10.01 0.83 22.50
C PHE A 111 10.57 2.26 22.41
N VAL A 112 10.35 2.89 21.25
CA VAL A 112 10.62 4.32 21.06
C VAL A 112 9.28 5.06 21.11
N ALA A 113 9.06 5.81 22.19
CA ALA A 113 7.90 6.69 22.29
C ALA A 113 7.95 7.75 21.20
N LEU A 114 7.05 7.66 20.22
CA LEU A 114 6.87 8.72 19.24
C LEU A 114 6.06 9.86 19.89
N PRO A 115 6.57 11.10 19.90
CA PRO A 115 5.83 12.22 20.47
C PRO A 115 4.51 12.41 19.71
N PRO A 116 3.43 12.85 20.38
CA PRO A 116 2.16 13.15 19.73
C PRO A 116 2.37 14.28 18.70
N GLY A 117 2.52 13.89 17.44
CA GLY A 117 2.88 14.78 16.33
C GLY A 117 1.73 15.60 15.78
N MET A 118 0.74 15.99 16.60
CA MET A 118 -0.50 16.62 16.12
C MET A 118 -0.25 17.86 15.28
N LYS A 119 0.61 18.78 15.74
CA LYS A 119 0.99 19.99 14.98
C LYS A 119 1.56 19.62 13.60
N ARG A 120 2.41 18.60 13.53
CA ARG A 120 3.02 18.13 12.29
C ARG A 120 1.97 17.50 11.36
N ARG A 121 1.07 16.68 11.89
CA ARG A 121 -0.05 16.08 11.13
C ARG A 121 -0.95 17.15 10.52
N VAL A 122 -1.32 18.16 11.30
CA VAL A 122 -2.12 19.31 10.82
C VAL A 122 -1.37 20.06 9.71
N MET A 123 -0.08 20.34 9.89
CA MET A 123 0.72 21.00 8.84
C MET A 123 0.80 20.17 7.56
N TYR A 124 1.00 18.86 7.66
CA TYR A 124 1.04 17.97 6.50
C TYR A 124 -0.30 17.89 5.77
N ASP A 125 -1.41 17.90 6.51
CA ASP A 125 -2.74 17.95 5.91
C ASP A 125 -2.94 19.22 5.09
N PHE A 126 -2.63 20.40 5.66
CA PHE A 126 -2.68 21.66 4.92
C PHE A 126 -1.78 21.66 3.68
N GLN A 127 -0.55 21.18 3.80
CA GLN A 127 0.38 21.07 2.67
C GLN A 127 -0.20 20.16 1.58
N TRP A 128 -0.71 18.98 1.95
CA TRP A 128 -1.30 18.03 1.02
C TRP A 128 -2.47 18.65 0.25
N GLN A 129 -3.35 19.37 0.97
CA GLN A 129 -4.47 20.07 0.34
C GLN A 129 -4.02 21.21 -0.58
N ILE A 130 -3.07 22.04 -0.15
CA ILE A 130 -2.51 23.13 -0.98
C ILE A 130 -2.01 22.56 -2.31
N TRP A 131 -1.27 21.46 -2.28
CA TRP A 131 -0.74 20.86 -3.51
C TRP A 131 -1.81 20.23 -4.40
N ASN A 132 -2.90 19.70 -3.84
CA ASN A 132 -4.06 19.30 -4.64
C ASN A 132 -4.71 20.47 -5.36
N TYR A 133 -4.88 21.61 -4.68
CA TYR A 133 -5.44 22.80 -5.30
C TYR A 133 -4.50 23.43 -6.32
N LEU A 134 -3.18 23.43 -6.07
CA LEU A 134 -2.21 23.98 -7.03
C LEU A 134 -2.05 23.09 -8.26
N LEU A 135 -2.10 21.76 -8.10
CA LEU A 135 -1.87 20.79 -9.17
C LEU A 135 -3.17 20.19 -9.73
N TRP A 136 -4.31 20.85 -9.51
CA TRP A 136 -5.62 20.38 -9.97
C TRP A 136 -5.65 20.12 -11.50
N PHE A 137 -4.96 20.96 -12.28
CA PHE A 137 -4.86 20.82 -13.73
C PHE A 137 -4.00 19.61 -14.15
N ARG A 138 -3.09 19.16 -13.29
CA ARG A 138 -2.22 18.01 -13.55
C ARG A 138 -2.91 16.69 -13.23
N TYR A 139 -3.80 16.69 -12.23
CA TYR A 139 -4.60 15.54 -11.82
C TYR A 139 -6.10 15.85 -11.84
N PRO A 140 -6.71 16.17 -13.01
CA PRO A 140 -8.08 16.67 -13.11
C PRO A 140 -9.15 15.63 -12.75
N ARG A 141 -8.77 14.35 -12.71
CA ARG A 141 -9.64 13.23 -12.35
C ARG A 141 -9.51 12.79 -10.89
N PHE A 142 -8.63 13.44 -10.12
CA PHE A 142 -8.54 13.23 -8.68
C PHE A 142 -9.71 13.96 -8.00
N ARG A 143 -10.51 13.23 -7.23
CA ARG A 143 -11.67 13.73 -6.48
C ARG A 143 -11.69 13.11 -5.09
#